data_AF-A0AAD3G427-F1
#
_entry.id   AF-A0AAD3G427-F1
#
_cell.length_a   1.000
_cell.length_b   1.000
_cell.length_c   1.000
_cell.angle_alpha   90.00
_cell.angle_beta   90.00
_cell.angle_gamma   90.00
#
_symmetry.space_group_name_H-M   'P 1'
#
loop_
_entity.id
_entity.type
_entity.pdbx_description
1 polymer ?
#
loop_
_entity_poly.entity_id
_entity_poly.type
_entity_poly.pdbx_seq_one_letter_code
_entity_poly.pdbx_strand_id
1 'polypeptide(L)'
;MVVGRDLRADMRITHPLISRAHLLLRYDQGKWLAIDNGSLNGTFVNGRRVPVVEIHDGCAINIGNPDGPLLTFDVGRHQGMAGRPPRTESMGIPVAAHPPAPAAWSAQPAPPVAAPP
;
A
#
# COMPACT_ATOMS: atom_id res chain seq x y z
N MET A 1 -1.87 -1.61 19.17
CA MET A 1 -2.61 -2.09 17.99
C MET A 1 -3.35 -3.36 18.36
N VAL A 2 -4.63 -3.48 17.99
CA VAL A 2 -5.49 -4.64 18.26
C VAL A 2 -5.65 -5.48 17.00
N VAL A 3 -5.38 -6.79 17.13
CA VAL A 3 -5.70 -7.79 16.11
C VAL A 3 -6.89 -8.61 16.62
N GLY A 4 -7.89 -8.81 15.78
CA GLY A 4 -9.07 -9.57 16.18
C GLY A 4 -10.16 -9.65 15.13
N ARG A 5 -11.28 -10.27 15.48
CA ARG A 5 -12.41 -10.47 14.56
C ARG A 5 -13.33 -9.25 14.44
N ASP A 6 -13.27 -8.34 15.42
CA ASP A 6 -14.16 -7.18 15.47
C ASP A 6 -13.95 -6.24 14.28
N LEU A 7 -15.01 -5.53 13.89
CA LEU A 7 -14.95 -4.50 12.85
C LEU A 7 -14.07 -3.31 13.24
N ARG A 8 -13.87 -3.09 14.54
CA ARG A 8 -13.08 -1.99 15.10
C ARG A 8 -11.62 -2.37 15.36
N ALA A 9 -11.20 -3.60 15.06
CA ALA A 9 -9.80 -4.00 15.20
C ALA A 9 -8.94 -3.33 14.14
N ASP A 10 -7.71 -2.92 14.51
CA ASP A 10 -6.75 -2.31 13.58
C ASP A 10 -6.38 -3.29 12.46
N MET A 11 -6.26 -4.58 12.79
CA MET A 11 -6.14 -5.67 11.83
C MET A 11 -7.24 -6.68 12.08
N ARG A 12 -8.20 -6.72 11.15
CA ARG A 12 -9.36 -7.59 11.24
C ARG A 12 -9.09 -8.96 10.60
N ILE A 13 -9.41 -10.02 11.33
CA ILE A 13 -9.30 -11.41 10.87
C ILE A 13 -10.66 -12.09 11.05
N THR A 14 -11.36 -12.34 9.94
CA THR A 14 -12.71 -12.91 9.92
C THR A 14 -12.70 -14.43 10.05
N HIS A 15 -12.16 -14.92 11.16
CA HIS A 15 -12.10 -16.35 11.46
C HIS A 15 -12.86 -16.65 12.77
N PRO A 16 -13.74 -17.66 12.82
CA PRO A 16 -14.67 -17.86 13.95
C PRO A 16 -13.98 -18.14 15.28
N LEU A 17 -12.79 -18.75 15.26
CA LEU A 17 -12.00 -19.01 16.46
C LEU A 17 -11.28 -17.77 17.02
N ILE A 18 -11.36 -16.63 16.33
CA ILE A 18 -10.69 -15.40 16.73
C ILE A 18 -11.64 -14.54 17.56
N SER A 19 -11.16 -14.14 18.74
CA SER A 19 -11.86 -13.23 19.63
C SER A 19 -12.00 -11.85 18.98
N ARG A 20 -12.99 -11.06 19.44
CA ARG A 20 -13.22 -9.70 18.93
C ARG A 20 -11.96 -8.83 19.02
N ALA A 21 -11.32 -8.82 20.18
CA ALA A 21 -9.98 -8.28 20.41
C ALA A 21 -9.09 -9.43 20.93
N HIS A 22 -8.37 -10.09 20.03
CA HIS A 22 -7.67 -11.34 20.32
C HIS A 22 -6.25 -11.10 20.80
N LEU A 23 -5.51 -10.23 20.13
CA LEU A 23 -4.12 -9.95 20.41
C LEU A 23 -3.90 -8.44 20.51
N LEU A 24 -3.09 -8.01 21.47
CA LEU A 24 -2.57 -6.66 21.59
C LEU A 24 -1.11 -6.64 21.16
N LEU A 25 -0.81 -5.89 20.10
CA LEU A 25 0.56 -5.57 19.70
C LEU A 25 0.98 -4.26 20.37
N ARG A 26 2.07 -4.31 21.14
CA ARG A 26 2.62 -3.18 21.88
C ARG A 26 4.12 -3.07 21.64
N TYR A 27 4.60 -1.86 21.44
CA TYR A 27 6.03 -1.56 21.48
C TYR A 27 6.38 -0.99 22.86
N ASP A 28 7.30 -1.64 23.55
CA ASP A 28 7.70 -1.27 24.91
C ASP A 28 9.19 -1.58 25.11
N GLN A 29 9.91 -0.69 25.80
CA GLN A 29 11.35 -0.84 26.08
C GLN A 29 12.22 -1.25 24.88
N GLY A 30 11.90 -0.76 23.68
CA GLY A 30 12.66 -1.05 22.47
C GLY A 30 12.31 -2.38 21.79
N LYS A 31 11.24 -3.06 22.24
CA LYS A 31 10.83 -4.38 21.77
C LYS A 31 9.36 -4.39 21.39
N TRP A 32 9.03 -5.18 20.37
CA TRP A 32 7.64 -5.49 20.05
C TRP A 32 7.17 -6.70 20.85
N LEU A 33 5.96 -6.61 21.38
CA LEU A 33 5.29 -7.67 22.13
C LEU A 33 3.93 -7.96 21.50
N ALA A 34 3.64 -9.23 21.31
CA ALA A 34 2.30 -9.76 21.04
C ALA A 34 1.74 -10.34 22.34
N ILE A 35 0.63 -9.78 22.83
CA ILE A 35 0.01 -10.15 24.10
C ILE A 35 -1.37 -10.73 23.81
N ASP A 36 -1.62 -11.97 24.24
CA ASP A 36 -2.96 -12.56 24.19
C ASP A 36 -3.90 -11.78 25.11
N ASN A 37 -4.99 -11.25 24.56
CA ASN A 37 -5.88 -10.32 25.26
C ASN A 37 -7.07 -11.06 25.90
N GLY A 38 -6.77 -12.13 26.64
CA GLY A 38 -7.80 -13.00 27.23
C GLY A 38 -8.64 -13.69 26.16
N SER A 39 -7.99 -14.14 25.09
CA SER A 39 -8.70 -14.75 23.98
C SER A 39 -9.25 -16.12 24.36
N LEU A 40 -10.40 -16.50 23.76
CA LEU A 40 -11.06 -17.77 24.11
C LEU A 40 -10.19 -18.96 23.76
N ASN A 41 -9.61 -18.95 22.55
CA ASN A 41 -8.89 -20.08 22.00
C ASN A 41 -7.36 -19.95 22.07
N GLY A 42 -6.83 -18.78 22.45
CA GLY A 42 -5.41 -18.57 22.70
C GLY A 42 -4.58 -18.19 21.47
N THR A 43 -3.33 -17.81 21.77
CA THR A 43 -2.25 -17.53 20.81
C THR A 43 -1.17 -18.60 20.94
N PHE A 44 -0.53 -18.99 19.84
CA PHE A 44 0.38 -20.13 19.76
C PHE A 44 1.67 -19.80 19.01
N VAL A 45 2.79 -20.37 19.49
CA VAL A 45 4.10 -20.37 18.83
C VAL A 45 4.58 -21.80 18.75
N ASN A 46 4.91 -22.28 17.54
CA ASN A 46 5.33 -23.67 17.30
C ASN A 46 4.37 -24.69 17.95
N GLY A 47 3.07 -24.45 17.81
CA GLY A 47 1.99 -25.28 18.36
C GLY A 47 1.78 -25.16 19.88
N ARG A 48 2.58 -24.38 20.60
CA ARG A 48 2.44 -24.19 22.06
C ARG A 48 1.70 -22.91 22.38
N ARG A 49 0.69 -22.99 23.24
CA ARG A 49 -0.07 -21.81 23.69
C ARG A 49 0.82 -20.92 24.56
N VAL A 50 0.84 -19.63 24.26
CA VAL A 50 1.67 -18.63 24.94
C VAL A 50 0.86 -17.36 25.23
N PRO A 51 0.98 -16.77 26.43
CA PRO A 51 0.24 -15.55 26.77
C PRO A 51 0.91 -14.28 26.22
N VAL A 52 2.22 -14.30 26.03
CA VAL A 52 3.02 -13.18 25.52
C VAL A 52 4.14 -13.73 24.64
N VAL A 53 4.41 -13.03 23.54
CA VAL A 53 5.49 -13.32 22.59
C VAL A 53 6.29 -12.05 22.36
N GLU A 54 7.61 -12.11 22.59
CA GLU A 54 8.51 -11.08 22.07
C GLU A 54 8.64 -11.28 20.56
N ILE A 55 8.36 -10.22 19.81
CA ILE A 55 8.36 -10.25 18.35
C ILE A 55 9.74 -9.82 17.87
N HIS A 56 10.39 -10.73 17.18
CA HIS A 56 11.63 -10.50 16.45
C HIS A 56 11.33 -10.53 14.94
N ASP A 57 12.31 -10.13 14.16
CA ASP A 57 12.26 -10.26 12.70
C ASP A 57 12.03 -11.72 12.26
N GLY A 58 11.12 -11.93 11.32
CA GLY A 58 10.70 -13.26 10.85
C GLY A 58 9.85 -14.07 11.83
N CYS A 59 9.43 -13.51 12.96
CA CYS A 59 8.60 -14.23 13.94
C CYS A 59 7.24 -14.63 13.35
N ALA A 60 6.76 -15.83 13.69
CA ALA A 60 5.45 -16.31 13.27
C ALA A 60 4.63 -16.83 14.47
N ILE A 61 3.36 -16.44 14.53
CA ILE A 61 2.41 -16.85 15.58
C ILE A 61 1.10 -17.33 14.95
N ASN A 62 0.51 -18.38 15.48
CA ASN A 62 -0.85 -18.80 15.13
C ASN A 62 -1.82 -18.27 16.18
N ILE A 63 -3.02 -17.88 15.74
CA ILE A 63 -4.08 -17.40 16.63
C ILE A 63 -5.31 -18.29 16.57
N GLY A 64 -5.93 -18.52 17.72
CA GLY A 64 -7.15 -19.30 17.90
C GLY A 64 -7.04 -20.82 17.74
N ASN A 65 -5.95 -21.35 17.19
CA ASN A 65 -5.64 -22.79 17.11
C ASN A 65 -4.14 -22.93 16.82
N PRO A 66 -3.44 -23.98 17.31
CA PRO A 66 -2.08 -24.33 16.86
C PRO A 66 -1.87 -24.26 15.34
N ASP A 67 -2.85 -24.70 14.55
CA ASP A 67 -2.84 -24.68 13.08
C ASP A 67 -3.79 -23.60 12.50
N GLY A 68 -4.13 -22.59 13.31
CA GLY A 68 -5.04 -21.49 12.94
C GLY A 68 -4.39 -20.44 12.04
N PRO A 69 -5.07 -19.30 11.80
CA PRO A 69 -4.51 -18.18 11.07
C PRO A 69 -3.09 -17.81 11.57
N LEU A 70 -2.15 -17.76 10.64
CA LEU A 70 -0.74 -17.46 10.88
C LEU A 70 -0.47 -15.97 10.65
N LEU A 71 0.14 -15.31 11.63
CA LEU A 71 0.67 -13.96 11.53
C LEU A 71 2.19 -14.03 11.48
N THR A 72 2.78 -13.42 10.46
CA THR A 72 4.25 -13.29 10.33
C THR A 72 4.63 -11.84 10.51
N PHE A 73 5.74 -11.60 11.20
CA PHE A 73 6.24 -10.26 11.52
C PHE A 73 7.60 -10.05 10.89
N ASP A 74 7.73 -8.95 10.17
CA ASP A 74 8.99 -8.40 9.68
C ASP A 74 9.31 -7.17 10.55
N VAL A 75 10.42 -7.20 11.28
CA VAL A 75 10.79 -6.19 12.29
C VAL A 75 12.19 -5.69 11.95
N GLY A 76 12.24 -4.73 11.04
CA GLY A 76 13.46 -4.01 10.67
C GLY A 76 13.30 -2.49 10.74
N ARG A 77 14.40 -1.77 10.49
CA ARG A 77 14.29 -0.40 9.96
C ARG A 77 13.70 -0.56 8.57
N HIS A 78 12.41 -0.27 8.42
CA HIS A 78 11.73 -0.24 7.14
C HIS A 78 12.58 0.59 6.14
N GLN A 79 13.38 -0.07 5.29
CA GLN A 79 14.09 0.56 4.16
C GLN A 79 13.11 0.73 2.98
N GLY A 80 11.94 1.26 3.29
CA GLY A 80 10.89 1.57 2.33
C GLY A 80 10.34 2.95 2.61
N MET A 81 9.89 3.63 1.56
CA MET A 81 9.31 4.97 1.59
C MET A 81 7.94 4.96 2.28
N ALA A 82 7.88 4.77 3.60
CA ALA A 82 6.70 5.14 4.35
C ALA A 82 6.66 6.67 4.43
N GLY A 83 5.79 7.30 3.63
CA GLY A 83 5.51 8.74 3.70
C GLY A 83 6.13 9.64 2.61
N ARG A 84 6.73 9.10 1.55
CA ARG A 84 7.02 9.91 0.35
C ARG A 84 5.95 9.63 -0.72
N PRO A 85 5.26 10.66 -1.25
CA PRO A 85 4.45 10.46 -2.43
C PRO A 85 5.33 9.87 -3.53
N PRO A 86 4.80 8.98 -4.39
CA PRO A 86 5.56 8.46 -5.53
C PRO A 86 6.14 9.64 -6.31
N ARG A 87 7.41 9.55 -6.73
CA ARG A 87 7.95 10.50 -7.71
C ARG A 87 7.09 10.32 -8.96
N THR A 88 6.23 11.30 -9.25
CA THR A 88 5.66 11.45 -10.57
C THR A 88 6.83 11.72 -11.50
N GLU A 89 7.27 10.71 -12.23
CA GLU A 89 8.03 10.95 -13.45
C GLU A 89 7.09 11.76 -14.34
N SER A 90 7.41 13.04 -14.51
CA SER A 90 6.72 13.92 -15.43
C SER A 90 6.87 13.30 -16.82
N MET A 91 5.78 12.72 -17.33
CA MET A 91 5.70 12.25 -18.71
C MET A 91 5.97 13.46 -19.60
N GLY A 92 7.17 13.54 -20.17
CA GLY A 92 7.54 14.60 -21.09
C GLY A 92 6.64 14.52 -22.30
N ILE A 93 5.83 15.54 -22.54
CA ILE A 93 5.07 15.69 -23.78
C ILE A 93 6.11 15.81 -24.89
N PRO A 94 6.18 14.91 -25.88
CA PRO A 94 7.07 15.09 -27.01
C PRO A 94 6.61 16.33 -27.78
N VAL A 95 7.41 17.39 -27.76
CA VAL A 95 7.21 18.56 -28.64
C VAL A 95 7.37 18.05 -30.07
N ALA A 96 6.25 17.94 -30.77
CA ALA A 96 6.24 17.64 -32.19
C ALA A 96 7.09 18.70 -32.92
N ALA A 97 8.11 18.23 -33.64
CA ALA A 97 8.96 19.06 -34.46
C ALA A 97 8.10 19.81 -35.50
N HIS A 98 8.32 21.12 -35.60
CA HIS A 98 7.78 21.95 -36.67
C HIS A 98 8.23 21.39 -38.04
N PRO A 99 7.34 21.24 -39.04
CA PRO A 99 7.77 21.03 -40.41
C PRO A 99 8.36 22.33 -40.99
N PRO A 100 9.38 22.25 -41.88
CA PRO A 100 9.91 23.43 -42.56
C PRO A 100 8.94 23.87 -43.66
N ALA A 101 8.76 25.18 -43.82
CA ALA A 101 8.05 25.78 -44.94
C ALA A 101 8.85 25.64 -46.24
N PRO A 102 8.19 25.25 -47.34
CA PRO A 102 8.29 26.03 -48.58
C PRO A 102 6.93 26.01 -49.34
N ALA A 103 6.57 26.85 -50.31
CA ALA A 103 7.24 27.85 -51.11
C ALA A 103 6.18 28.90 -51.53
N ALA A 104 6.68 30.05 -51.99
CA ALA A 104 5.94 31.22 -52.44
C ALA A 104 4.83 30.92 -53.47
N TRP A 105 3.64 31.50 -53.25
CA TRP A 105 2.62 31.62 -54.28
C TRP A 105 3.04 32.68 -55.29
N SER A 106 3.30 32.25 -56.52
CA SER A 106 3.43 33.13 -57.68
C SER A 106 2.09 33.79 -57.99
N ALA A 107 2.03 35.12 -57.92
CA ALA A 107 0.91 35.92 -58.37
C ALA A 107 0.75 35.83 -59.90
N GLN A 108 -0.47 35.55 -60.37
CA GLN A 108 -0.85 35.79 -61.78
C GLN A 108 -1.56 37.15 -61.88
N PRO A 109 -1.34 37.95 -62.95
CA PRO A 109 -2.01 39.23 -63.13
C PRO A 109 -3.44 39.07 -63.68
N ALA A 110 -4.29 40.05 -63.34
CA ALA A 110 -5.73 40.12 -63.59
C ALA A 110 -6.12 40.39 -65.06
N PRO A 111 -7.36 40.08 -65.47
CA PRO A 111 -7.98 40.69 -66.65
C PRO A 111 -8.83 41.93 -66.28
N PRO A 112 -8.94 42.93 -67.18
CA PRO A 112 -9.70 44.15 -66.94
C PRO A 112 -11.19 43.94 -67.24
N VAL A 113 -12.06 44.52 -66.42
CA VAL A 113 -13.50 44.64 -66.75
C VAL A 113 -13.88 46.11 -66.79
N ALA A 114 -14.36 46.49 -67.97
CA ALA A 114 -14.75 47.82 -68.39
C ALA A 114 -16.05 48.30 -67.71
N ALA A 115 -16.14 49.63 -67.50
CA ALA A 115 -17.40 50.35 -67.27
C ALA A 115 -18.30 50.27 -68.52
N PRO A 116 -19.65 50.28 -68.42
CA PRO A 116 -20.44 51.54 -68.35
C PRO A 116 -21.89 51.33 -67.78
N PRO A 117 -22.89 52.24 -67.99
CA PRO A 117 -22.89 53.67 -68.34
C PRO A 117 -23.28 54.62 -67.20
#